data_AF-A0A1Q6KKE1-F1
#
_entry.id   AF-A0A1Q6KKE1-F1
#
_cell.length_a   1.000
_cell.length_b   1.000
_cell.length_c   1.000
_cell.angle_alpha   90.00
_cell.angle_beta   90.00
_cell.angle_gamma   90.00
#
_symmetry.space_group_name_H-M   'P 1'
#
loop_
_entity.id
_entity.type
_entity.pdbx_description
1 polymer ?
#
loop_
_entity_poly.entity_id
_entity_poly.type
_entity_poly.pdbx_seq_one_letter_code
_entity_poly.pdbx_strand_id
1 'polypeptide(L)'
;MKKENKIGIYRKNQKGYGFVKIEEQEEEIYIAKENSLNALNGDTVSIEILQEANKEKDKKAEGKIVKIIRHEKDTVVGTFQKSRNFGFVVPDDKNFGTDIFISKSNWGKARNNHKVMVKITQYPKKGKNAEGKIIEVLGGVNEAGVDMLSLIKQYELPYKFPEEVVAEAKSFGNEIDKKDIQNRKDLRKDIIFTIDGEDAKDLDDAIHVEKLSNGNYKLDVHIADVSYYVREKSELDKDAYLRGTSIYMLGRVIPMLPRELSNGICSLNAGQDRYTLSCSMEITPKAKIVNSDIYKAVINVTERMNYTDVQKILDKSDKKILKKYEKYIKDFELMAELATILKNKRKENGYLNLDREWLRNRCSKIRDIFF
;
A
#
# COMPACT_ATOMS: atom_id res chain seq x y z
N MET A 1 -40.06 -15.49 26.41
CA MET A 1 -39.22 -16.00 25.30
C MET A 1 -37.85 -15.36 25.42
N LYS A 2 -36.76 -16.12 25.50
CA LYS A 2 -35.40 -15.55 25.45
C LYS A 2 -35.26 -14.88 24.09
N LYS A 3 -35.05 -13.57 24.05
CA LYS A 3 -34.66 -12.88 22.80
C LYS A 3 -33.38 -13.54 22.31
N GLU A 4 -33.38 -13.95 21.06
CA GLU A 4 -32.26 -14.63 20.44
C GLU A 4 -31.12 -13.60 20.27
N ASN A 5 -29.94 -13.91 20.82
CA ASN A 5 -28.81 -13.01 20.71
C ASN A 5 -28.22 -13.10 19.31
N LYS A 6 -28.00 -11.96 18.66
CA LYS A 6 -27.33 -11.91 17.35
C LYS A 6 -25.83 -11.73 17.53
N ILE A 7 -25.04 -12.21 16.57
CA ILE A 7 -23.58 -12.10 16.58
C ILE A 7 -23.14 -11.22 15.43
N GLY A 8 -22.21 -10.31 15.69
CA GLY A 8 -21.67 -9.42 14.66
C GLY A 8 -20.34 -8.80 15.07
N ILE A 9 -19.82 -7.96 14.19
CA ILE A 9 -18.55 -7.24 14.38
C ILE A 9 -18.85 -5.84 14.88
N TYR A 10 -18.25 -5.46 16.01
CA TYR A 10 -18.42 -4.14 16.61
C TYR A 10 -17.48 -3.11 16.00
N ARG A 11 -18.00 -1.94 15.67
CA ARG A 11 -17.24 -0.78 15.21
C ARG A 11 -17.48 0.40 16.12
N LYS A 12 -16.44 0.88 16.78
CA LYS A 12 -16.54 1.99 17.74
C LYS A 12 -16.32 3.33 17.05
N ASN A 13 -17.07 4.35 17.45
CA ASN A 13 -16.88 5.73 17.02
C ASN A 13 -16.06 6.51 18.08
N GLN A 14 -15.36 7.55 17.65
CA GLN A 14 -14.60 8.46 18.54
C GLN A 14 -15.45 9.11 19.64
N LYS A 15 -16.76 9.28 19.41
CA LYS A 15 -17.70 9.80 20.42
C LYS A 15 -18.11 8.76 21.48
N GLY A 16 -17.68 7.50 21.35
CA GLY A 16 -17.86 6.43 22.33
C GLY A 16 -19.04 5.49 22.11
N TYR A 17 -20.01 5.86 21.27
CA TYR A 17 -21.01 4.91 20.74
C TYR A 17 -20.40 4.06 19.62
N GLY A 18 -21.11 3.05 19.13
CA GLY A 18 -20.65 2.26 17.99
C GLY A 18 -21.79 1.61 17.22
N PHE A 19 -21.42 0.72 16.33
CA PHE A 19 -22.32 -0.02 15.45
C PHE A 19 -21.92 -1.49 15.42
N VAL A 20 -22.87 -2.39 15.28
CA VAL A 20 -22.61 -3.81 15.03
C VAL A 20 -23.11 -4.19 13.65
N LYS A 21 -22.22 -4.73 12.83
CA LYS A 21 -22.54 -5.31 11.53
C LYS A 21 -22.73 -6.82 11.68
N ILE A 22 -23.88 -7.32 11.25
CA ILE A 22 -24.19 -8.75 11.18
C ILE A 22 -24.01 -9.19 9.73
N GLU A 23 -23.38 -10.34 9.51
CA GLU A 23 -22.94 -10.80 8.18
C GLU A 23 -24.07 -10.87 7.13
N GLU A 24 -25.29 -11.19 7.57
CA GLU A 24 -26.48 -11.31 6.72
C GLU A 24 -27.39 -10.07 6.73
N GLN A 25 -26.98 -8.96 7.35
CA GLN A 25 -27.78 -7.74 7.44
C GLN A 25 -27.03 -6.52 6.88
N GLU A 26 -27.67 -5.80 5.96
CA GLU A 26 -27.11 -4.56 5.40
C GLU A 26 -27.10 -3.41 6.42
N GLU A 27 -28.15 -3.30 7.22
CA GLU A 27 -28.30 -2.22 8.19
C GLU A 27 -27.50 -2.52 9.48
N GLU A 28 -26.59 -1.61 9.84
CA GLU A 28 -25.86 -1.70 11.10
C GLU A 28 -26.76 -1.37 12.31
N ILE A 29 -26.56 -2.10 13.41
CA ILE A 29 -27.29 -1.86 14.67
C ILE A 29 -26.51 -0.86 15.52
N TYR A 30 -27.15 0.24 15.92
CA TYR A 30 -26.56 1.24 16.80
C TYR A 30 -26.39 0.70 18.22
N ILE A 31 -25.23 0.96 18.83
CA ILE A 31 -24.91 0.60 20.21
C ILE A 31 -24.51 1.88 20.96
N ALA A 32 -25.32 2.28 21.95
CA ALA A 32 -25.00 3.38 22.85
C ALA A 32 -23.72 3.10 23.67
N LYS A 33 -23.06 4.15 24.15
CA LYS A 33 -21.76 4.06 24.84
C LYS A 33 -21.83 3.14 26.08
N GLU A 34 -22.87 3.31 26.88
CA GLU A 34 -23.20 2.55 28.07
C GLU A 34 -23.52 1.07 27.77
N ASN A 35 -23.96 0.78 26.56
CA ASN A 35 -24.37 -0.55 26.10
C ASN A 35 -23.24 -1.30 25.37
N SER A 36 -22.02 -0.74 25.33
CA SER A 36 -20.91 -1.30 24.57
C SER A 36 -20.12 -2.41 25.27
N LEU A 37 -20.30 -2.58 26.59
CA LEU A 37 -19.51 -3.50 27.42
C LEU A 37 -17.98 -3.31 27.26
N ASN A 38 -17.54 -2.09 26.90
CA ASN A 38 -16.16 -1.74 26.56
C ASN A 38 -15.55 -2.59 25.43
N ALA A 39 -16.37 -3.09 24.50
CA ALA A 39 -15.88 -3.75 23.30
C ALA A 39 -14.96 -2.80 22.50
N LEU A 40 -13.93 -3.40 21.91
CA LEU A 40 -12.97 -2.72 21.05
C LEU A 40 -13.43 -2.80 19.59
N ASN A 41 -12.88 -1.92 18.77
CA ASN A 41 -13.14 -1.94 17.35
C ASN A 41 -12.71 -3.31 16.76
N GLY A 42 -13.57 -3.91 15.94
CA GLY A 42 -13.39 -5.23 15.31
C GLY A 42 -13.76 -6.43 16.18
N ASP A 43 -14.05 -6.23 17.47
CA ASP A 43 -14.45 -7.32 18.35
C ASP A 43 -15.69 -8.06 17.80
N THR A 44 -15.65 -9.39 17.86
CA THR A 44 -16.83 -10.22 17.62
C THR A 44 -17.68 -10.21 18.88
N VAL A 45 -18.89 -9.70 18.78
CA VAL A 45 -19.78 -9.46 19.93
C VAL A 45 -21.13 -10.14 19.74
N SER A 46 -21.71 -10.55 20.85
CA SER A 46 -23.10 -10.98 20.95
C SER A 46 -23.94 -9.82 21.45
N ILE A 47 -25.04 -9.51 20.76
CA ILE A 47 -25.93 -8.40 21.05
C ILE A 47 -27.38 -8.85 21.28
N GLU A 48 -28.08 -8.09 22.12
CA GLU A 48 -29.53 -8.16 22.29
C GLU A 48 -30.15 -6.90 21.67
N ILE A 49 -31.17 -7.05 20.82
CA ILE A 49 -31.89 -5.92 20.21
C ILE A 49 -32.84 -5.30 21.25
N LEU A 50 -32.62 -4.01 21.52
CA LEU A 50 -33.44 -3.19 22.39
C LEU A 50 -34.62 -2.59 21.62
N GLN A 51 -34.36 -2.09 20.41
CA GLN A 51 -35.35 -1.49 19.52
C GLN A 51 -35.10 -1.93 18.08
N GLU A 52 -36.14 -2.44 17.42
CA GLU A 52 -36.13 -2.75 15.99
C GLU A 52 -36.10 -1.46 15.15
N ALA A 53 -35.54 -1.53 13.95
CA ALA A 53 -35.55 -0.41 13.02
C ALA A 53 -37.00 -0.01 12.66
N ASN A 54 -37.26 1.29 12.57
CA ASN A 54 -38.53 1.82 12.09
C ASN A 54 -38.27 2.74 10.90
N LYS A 55 -38.50 2.22 9.70
CA LYS A 55 -38.27 2.91 8.43
C LYS A 55 -39.20 4.11 8.22
N GLU A 56 -40.42 4.07 8.75
CA GLU A 56 -41.39 5.18 8.64
C GLU A 56 -40.98 6.39 9.49
N LYS A 57 -40.17 6.19 10.53
CA LYS A 57 -39.70 7.24 11.45
C LYS A 57 -38.20 7.52 11.34
N ASP A 58 -37.55 6.98 10.31
CA ASP A 58 -36.09 7.05 10.10
C ASP A 58 -35.28 6.69 11.35
N LYS A 59 -35.73 5.68 12.10
CA LYS A 59 -35.06 5.20 13.31
C LYS A 59 -34.29 3.91 13.03
N LYS A 60 -32.97 3.96 13.25
CA LYS A 60 -32.11 2.77 13.18
C LYS A 60 -32.40 1.81 14.32
N ALA A 61 -32.11 0.52 14.10
CA ALA A 61 -32.16 -0.48 15.16
C ALA A 61 -31.13 -0.16 16.25
N GLU A 62 -31.51 -0.36 17.52
CA GLU A 62 -30.66 -0.17 18.69
C GLU A 62 -30.48 -1.49 19.46
N GLY A 63 -29.25 -1.76 19.89
CA GLY A 63 -28.90 -2.94 20.66
C GLY A 63 -27.98 -2.66 21.83
N LYS A 64 -27.76 -3.70 22.63
CA LYS A 64 -26.71 -3.75 23.66
C LYS A 64 -25.84 -4.97 23.51
N ILE A 65 -24.55 -4.81 23.77
CA ILE A 65 -23.59 -5.91 23.82
C ILE A 65 -23.82 -6.67 25.12
N VAL A 66 -24.14 -7.95 25.01
CA VAL A 66 -24.32 -8.86 26.15
C VAL A 66 -23.05 -9.65 26.45
N LYS A 67 -22.21 -9.89 25.43
CA LYS A 67 -20.95 -10.63 25.58
C LYS A 67 -19.98 -10.29 24.45
N ILE A 68 -18.71 -10.13 24.79
CA ILE A 68 -17.62 -10.13 23.80
C ILE A 68 -17.21 -11.59 23.59
N ILE A 69 -17.35 -12.08 22.37
CA ILE A 69 -17.06 -13.48 22.01
C ILE A 69 -15.57 -13.65 21.75
N ARG A 70 -15.00 -12.73 20.96
CA ARG A 70 -13.60 -12.75 20.58
C ARG A 70 -13.12 -11.33 20.37
N HIS A 71 -11.97 -10.99 20.94
CA HIS A 71 -11.31 -9.74 20.62
C HIS A 71 -10.59 -9.85 19.28
N GLU A 72 -10.67 -8.82 18.44
CA GLU A 72 -9.94 -8.82 17.17
C GLU A 72 -8.42 -8.80 17.41
N LYS A 73 -7.98 -7.93 18.32
CA LYS A 73 -6.58 -7.75 18.68
C LYS A 73 -6.36 -7.92 20.17
N ASP A 74 -5.29 -8.61 20.51
CA ASP A 74 -4.79 -8.75 21.89
C ASP A 74 -3.51 -7.93 22.13
N THR A 75 -3.03 -7.21 21.12
CA THR A 75 -1.88 -6.31 21.22
C THR A 75 -2.25 -4.85 20.97
N VAL A 76 -1.52 -3.95 21.63
CA VAL A 76 -1.72 -2.50 21.54
C VAL A 76 -0.36 -1.81 21.50
N VAL A 77 -0.20 -0.86 20.57
CA VAL A 77 0.95 0.05 20.52
C VAL A 77 0.64 1.29 21.34
N GLY A 78 1.62 1.74 22.12
CA GLY A 78 1.47 2.95 22.93
C GLY A 78 2.79 3.44 23.50
N THR A 79 2.70 4.48 24.32
CA THR A 79 3.85 5.10 24.99
C THR A 79 3.92 4.66 26.45
N PHE A 80 5.05 4.10 26.86
CA PHE A 80 5.28 3.65 28.23
C PHE A 80 5.63 4.83 29.15
N GLN A 81 4.79 5.06 30.15
CA GLN A 81 4.98 6.01 31.23
C GLN A 81 5.32 5.28 32.52
N LYS A 82 6.55 5.46 32.98
CA LYS A 82 7.10 4.77 34.14
C LYS A 82 6.80 5.52 35.43
N SER A 83 6.25 4.81 36.41
CA SER A 83 6.19 5.21 37.82
C SER A 83 7.17 4.38 38.66
N ARG A 84 7.20 4.60 39.99
CA ARG A 84 8.20 3.97 40.88
C ARG A 84 8.14 2.43 40.87
N ASN A 85 6.94 1.85 41.00
CA ASN A 85 6.73 0.41 41.16
C ASN A 85 5.78 -0.21 40.13
N PHE A 86 5.28 0.60 39.21
CA PHE A 86 4.39 0.21 38.11
C PHE A 86 4.56 1.22 36.98
N GLY A 87 3.97 0.96 35.83
CA GLY A 87 3.85 1.96 34.78
C GLY A 87 2.52 1.81 34.06
N PHE A 88 2.26 2.75 33.17
CA PHE A 88 1.14 2.69 32.26
C PHE A 88 1.65 2.72 30.83
N VAL A 89 0.97 2.05 29.92
CA VAL A 89 1.11 2.30 28.49
C VAL A 89 -0.12 3.06 28.06
N VAL A 90 0.11 4.27 27.55
CA VAL A 90 -0.93 5.11 26.96
C VAL A 90 -1.07 4.70 25.50
N PRO A 91 -2.20 4.09 25.07
CA PRO A 91 -2.39 3.63 23.70
C PRO A 91 -2.32 4.76 22.68
N ASP A 92 -1.77 4.48 21.50
CA ASP A 92 -1.78 5.43 20.38
C ASP A 92 -3.18 5.54 19.77
N ASP A 93 -3.93 4.43 19.72
CA ASP A 93 -5.35 4.46 19.39
C ASP A 93 -6.19 4.95 20.57
N LYS A 94 -6.63 6.20 20.48
CA LYS A 94 -7.50 6.85 21.47
C LYS A 94 -8.83 6.12 21.68
N ASN A 95 -9.27 5.27 20.73
CA ASN A 95 -10.52 4.51 20.85
C ASN A 95 -10.44 3.37 21.87
N PHE A 96 -9.23 2.93 22.26
CA PHE A 96 -9.03 1.91 23.30
C PHE A 96 -9.64 2.34 24.65
N GLY A 97 -9.61 3.65 24.96
CA GLY A 97 -10.42 4.27 26.00
C GLY A 97 -9.92 4.14 27.44
N THR A 98 -8.78 3.50 27.68
CA THR A 98 -8.13 3.40 29.00
C THR A 98 -6.62 3.23 28.84
N ASP A 99 -5.84 3.61 29.85
CA ASP A 99 -4.43 3.27 29.91
C ASP A 99 -4.25 1.80 30.31
N ILE A 100 -3.14 1.20 29.89
CA ILE A 100 -2.84 -0.20 30.20
C ILE A 100 -1.84 -0.24 31.36
N PHE A 101 -2.26 -0.73 32.51
CA PHE A 101 -1.41 -0.95 33.68
C PHE A 101 -0.37 -2.04 33.39
N ILE A 102 0.90 -1.75 33.66
CA ILE A 102 2.01 -2.68 33.54
C ILE A 102 2.72 -2.79 34.89
N SER A 103 2.65 -3.98 35.50
CA SER A 103 3.42 -4.30 36.70
C SER A 103 4.92 -4.28 36.43
N LYS A 104 5.74 -4.04 37.46
CA LYS A 104 7.21 -3.92 37.33
C LYS A 104 7.87 -5.14 36.68
N SER A 105 7.38 -6.35 36.95
CA SER A 105 7.87 -7.60 36.35
C SER A 105 7.59 -7.71 34.84
N ASN A 106 6.62 -6.94 34.34
CA ASN A 106 6.15 -6.97 32.96
C ASN A 106 6.67 -5.81 32.09
N TRP A 107 7.61 -5.00 32.60
CA TRP A 107 8.21 -3.89 31.84
C TRP A 107 9.18 -4.36 30.74
N GLY A 108 9.79 -5.53 30.92
CA GLY A 108 10.90 -5.96 30.07
C GLY A 108 12.04 -4.94 30.08
N LYS A 109 12.48 -4.51 28.89
CA LYS A 109 13.57 -3.52 28.70
C LYS A 109 13.05 -2.09 28.50
N ALA A 110 11.75 -1.84 28.65
CA ALA A 110 11.17 -0.53 28.38
C ALA A 110 11.69 0.54 29.34
N ARG A 111 12.00 1.73 28.80
CA ARG A 111 12.33 2.93 29.58
C ARG A 111 11.19 3.93 29.46
N ASN A 112 11.18 4.92 30.36
CA ASN A 112 10.18 5.97 30.31
C ASN A 112 10.17 6.66 28.95
N ASN A 113 8.99 6.96 28.41
CA ASN A 113 8.78 7.55 27.09
C ASN A 113 9.30 6.69 25.92
N HIS A 114 9.35 5.37 26.08
CA HIS A 114 9.52 4.47 24.93
C HIS A 114 8.17 4.15 24.29
N LYS A 115 8.16 4.04 22.96
CA LYS A 115 7.09 3.36 22.23
C LYS A 115 7.25 1.85 22.42
N VAL A 116 6.15 1.18 22.70
CA VAL A 116 6.12 -0.24 23.05
C VAL A 116 4.89 -0.92 22.46
N MET A 117 5.01 -2.22 22.21
CA MET A 117 3.88 -3.10 21.93
C MET A 117 3.56 -3.90 23.19
N VAL A 118 2.31 -3.87 23.60
CA VAL A 118 1.80 -4.51 24.81
C VAL A 118 0.84 -5.61 24.43
N LYS A 119 0.98 -6.81 25.01
CA LYS A 119 -0.06 -7.83 25.00
C LYS A 119 -0.99 -7.62 26.18
N ILE A 120 -2.29 -7.52 25.92
CA ILE A 120 -3.32 -7.37 26.94
C ILE A 120 -3.44 -8.72 27.67
N THR A 121 -3.25 -8.68 28.99
CA THR A 121 -3.44 -9.85 29.87
C THR A 121 -4.79 -9.80 30.57
N GLN A 122 -5.33 -8.60 30.79
CA GLN A 122 -6.67 -8.40 31.32
C GLN A 122 -7.32 -7.17 30.68
N TYR A 123 -8.48 -7.37 30.07
CA TYR A 123 -9.29 -6.29 29.53
C TYR A 123 -10.00 -5.50 30.65
N PRO A 124 -10.31 -4.21 30.43
CA PRO A 124 -10.87 -3.35 31.47
C PRO A 124 -12.23 -3.86 31.94
N LYS A 125 -12.40 -4.01 33.26
CA LYS A 125 -13.65 -4.46 33.88
C LYS A 125 -13.98 -3.63 35.11
N LYS A 126 -15.27 -3.26 35.26
CA LYS A 126 -15.83 -2.60 36.47
C LYS A 126 -15.04 -1.34 36.90
N GLY A 127 -14.67 -0.49 35.95
CA GLY A 127 -13.94 0.76 36.22
C GLY A 127 -12.43 0.60 36.48
N LYS A 128 -11.89 -0.62 36.37
CA LYS A 128 -10.44 -0.84 36.38
C LYS A 128 -9.85 -0.70 34.98
N ASN A 129 -8.63 -0.19 34.92
CA ASN A 129 -7.80 -0.12 33.72
C ASN A 129 -7.50 -1.52 33.17
N ALA A 130 -7.12 -1.59 31.90
CA ALA A 130 -6.58 -2.82 31.32
C ALA A 130 -5.24 -3.17 32.00
N GLU A 131 -4.88 -4.44 32.02
CA GLU A 131 -3.55 -4.90 32.41
C GLU A 131 -2.85 -5.56 31.22
N GLY A 132 -1.53 -5.42 31.14
CA GLY A 132 -0.77 -6.01 30.06
C GLY A 132 0.69 -6.29 30.40
N LYS A 133 1.35 -6.87 29.40
CA LYS A 133 2.79 -7.15 29.40
C LYS A 133 3.44 -6.55 28.17
N ILE A 134 4.53 -5.83 28.36
CA ILE A 134 5.33 -5.31 27.24
C ILE A 134 6.00 -6.51 26.57
N ILE A 135 5.70 -6.71 25.28
CA ILE A 135 6.25 -7.80 24.47
C ILE A 135 7.33 -7.30 23.51
N GLU A 136 7.32 -6.01 23.15
CA GLU A 136 8.32 -5.41 22.27
C GLU A 136 8.56 -3.94 22.65
N VAL A 137 9.82 -3.50 22.61
CA VAL A 137 10.21 -2.10 22.75
C VAL A 137 10.58 -1.60 21.37
N LEU A 138 9.82 -0.62 20.86
CA LEU A 138 9.98 -0.10 19.50
C LEU A 138 11.06 0.97 19.42
N GLY A 139 11.27 1.74 20.50
CA GLY A 139 12.31 2.76 20.61
C GLY A 139 11.86 3.98 21.40
N GLY A 140 12.67 5.04 21.42
CA GLY A 140 12.30 6.31 22.05
C GLY A 140 11.26 7.08 21.22
N VAL A 141 10.34 7.82 21.85
CA VAL A 141 9.33 8.63 21.11
C VAL A 141 9.92 9.69 20.15
N ASN A 142 11.17 10.12 20.39
CA ASN A 142 11.88 11.11 19.57
C ASN A 142 12.93 10.47 18.64
N GLU A 143 13.00 9.14 18.60
CA GLU A 143 13.95 8.41 17.76
C GLU A 143 13.38 8.28 16.34
N ALA A 144 14.22 8.55 15.33
CA ALA A 144 13.79 8.56 13.94
C ALA A 144 13.31 7.17 13.50
N GLY A 145 12.13 7.12 12.87
CA GLY A 145 11.53 5.89 12.34
C GLY A 145 10.71 5.07 13.35
N VAL A 146 10.72 5.42 14.64
CA VAL A 146 9.91 4.76 15.67
C VAL A 146 8.41 5.04 15.48
N ASP A 147 8.06 6.23 15.01
CA ASP A 147 6.72 6.60 14.59
C ASP A 147 6.19 5.66 13.50
N MET A 148 7.00 5.42 12.47
CA MET A 148 6.64 4.54 11.35
C MET A 148 6.55 3.09 11.79
N LEU A 149 7.50 2.62 12.62
CA LEU A 149 7.44 1.27 13.20
C LEU A 149 6.19 1.08 14.08
N SER A 150 5.78 2.11 14.81
CA SER A 150 4.57 2.10 15.62
C SER A 150 3.32 1.89 14.75
N LEU A 151 3.22 2.61 13.62
CA LEU A 151 2.13 2.43 12.66
C LEU A 151 2.14 1.03 12.03
N ILE A 152 3.31 0.53 11.62
CA ILE A 152 3.46 -0.83 11.06
C ILE A 152 2.91 -1.88 12.03
N LYS A 153 3.25 -1.76 13.32
CA LYS A 153 2.80 -2.70 14.35
C LYS A 153 1.33 -2.53 14.68
N GLN A 154 0.84 -1.29 14.79
CA GLN A 154 -0.55 -0.99 15.13
C GLN A 154 -1.53 -1.51 14.08
N TYR A 155 -1.20 -1.34 12.80
CA TYR A 155 -2.00 -1.83 11.68
C TYR A 155 -1.63 -3.24 11.24
N GLU A 156 -0.71 -3.91 11.95
CA GLU A 156 -0.25 -5.27 11.65
C GLU A 156 0.18 -5.44 10.18
N LEU A 157 0.83 -4.40 9.64
CA LEU A 157 1.26 -4.39 8.25
C LEU A 157 2.34 -5.48 8.03
N PRO A 158 2.22 -6.31 6.99
CA PRO A 158 3.15 -7.40 6.72
C PRO A 158 4.50 -6.84 6.24
N TYR A 159 5.38 -6.42 7.15
CA TYR A 159 6.63 -5.75 6.79
C TYR A 159 7.82 -6.70 6.58
N LYS A 160 7.67 -7.98 6.90
CA LYS A 160 8.67 -9.03 6.68
C LYS A 160 8.11 -10.07 5.73
N PHE A 161 8.96 -10.59 4.84
CA PHE A 161 8.63 -11.74 4.01
C PHE A 161 8.96 -13.03 4.76
N PRO A 162 8.13 -14.08 4.63
CA PRO A 162 8.51 -15.44 5.03
C PRO A 162 9.78 -15.92 4.31
N GLU A 163 10.54 -16.81 4.92
CA GLU A 163 11.84 -17.26 4.37
C GLU A 163 11.65 -18.02 3.05
N GLU A 164 10.59 -18.81 2.95
CA GLU A 164 10.17 -19.54 1.76
C GLU A 164 9.86 -18.62 0.58
N VAL A 165 9.21 -17.47 0.83
CA VAL A 165 8.91 -16.46 -0.19
C VAL A 165 10.18 -15.80 -0.71
N VAL A 166 11.11 -15.48 0.20
CA VAL A 166 12.42 -14.92 -0.17
C VAL A 166 13.27 -15.93 -0.94
N ALA A 167 13.23 -17.21 -0.56
CA ALA A 167 13.94 -18.28 -1.25
C ALA A 167 13.40 -18.48 -2.67
N GLU A 168 12.07 -18.49 -2.85
CA GLU A 168 11.43 -18.55 -4.16
C GLU A 168 11.86 -17.37 -5.04
N ALA A 169 11.80 -16.14 -4.54
CA ALA A 169 12.21 -14.95 -5.28
C ALA A 169 13.69 -15.00 -5.72
N LYS A 170 14.59 -15.44 -4.83
CA LYS A 170 16.03 -15.56 -5.14
C LYS A 170 16.33 -16.60 -6.22
N SER A 171 15.48 -17.62 -6.35
CA SER A 171 15.70 -18.71 -7.32
C SER A 171 15.64 -18.25 -8.78
N PHE A 172 14.96 -17.12 -9.07
CA PHE A 172 14.85 -16.57 -10.42
C PHE A 172 16.13 -15.86 -10.91
N GLY A 173 17.03 -15.47 -10.00
CA GLY A 173 18.23 -14.71 -10.36
C GLY A 173 17.93 -13.33 -10.95
N ASN A 174 18.86 -12.81 -11.75
CA ASN A 174 18.82 -11.44 -12.31
C ASN A 174 18.82 -11.40 -13.85
N GLU A 175 18.80 -12.55 -14.51
CA GLU A 175 18.77 -12.66 -15.97
C GLU A 175 17.54 -13.45 -16.41
N ILE A 176 16.96 -13.09 -17.56
CA ILE A 176 15.84 -13.82 -18.15
C ILE A 176 16.30 -15.18 -18.71
N ASP A 177 15.40 -16.16 -18.78
CA ASP A 177 15.70 -17.45 -19.41
C ASP A 177 15.74 -17.32 -20.96
N LYS A 178 16.91 -17.51 -21.55
CA LYS A 178 17.07 -17.41 -23.02
C LYS A 178 16.16 -18.36 -23.79
N LYS A 179 15.72 -19.47 -23.19
CA LYS A 179 14.82 -20.45 -23.83
C LYS A 179 13.41 -19.90 -24.08
N ASP A 180 12.95 -18.96 -23.26
CA ASP A 180 11.61 -18.40 -23.36
C ASP A 180 11.53 -17.18 -24.29
N ILE A 181 12.66 -16.70 -24.81
CA ILE A 181 12.72 -15.60 -25.78
C ILE A 181 11.98 -15.97 -27.07
N GLN A 182 12.09 -17.22 -27.54
CA GLN A 182 11.48 -17.67 -28.80
C GLN A 182 9.94 -17.58 -28.82
N ASN A 183 9.31 -17.57 -27.64
CA ASN A 183 7.85 -17.50 -27.49
C ASN A 183 7.35 -16.06 -27.29
N ARG A 184 8.24 -15.07 -27.47
CA ARG A 184 7.99 -13.65 -27.20
C ARG A 184 8.40 -12.82 -28.41
N LYS A 185 7.73 -11.69 -28.59
CA LYS A 185 8.16 -10.70 -29.59
C LYS A 185 9.47 -10.05 -29.13
N ASP A 186 10.50 -10.09 -29.97
CA ASP A 186 11.78 -9.47 -29.66
C ASP A 186 11.79 -7.99 -30.06
N LEU A 187 11.77 -7.11 -29.07
CA LEU A 187 11.76 -5.66 -29.21
C LEU A 187 13.03 -5.02 -28.63
N ARG A 188 14.08 -5.81 -28.38
CA ARG A 188 15.33 -5.32 -27.73
C ARG A 188 16.09 -4.29 -28.56
N LYS A 189 15.75 -4.13 -29.84
CA LYS A 189 16.35 -3.15 -30.75
C LYS A 189 15.58 -1.84 -30.84
N ASP A 190 14.39 -1.77 -30.24
CA ASP A 190 13.56 -0.58 -30.26
C ASP A 190 14.07 0.45 -29.24
N ILE A 191 13.83 1.74 -29.51
CA ILE A 191 14.16 2.80 -28.57
C ILE A 191 13.05 2.88 -27.52
N ILE A 192 13.33 2.40 -26.31
CA ILE A 192 12.36 2.23 -25.22
C ILE A 192 12.83 2.99 -23.97
N PHE A 193 11.92 3.70 -23.30
CA PHE A 193 12.22 4.49 -22.11
C PHE A 193 11.33 4.09 -20.93
N THR A 194 11.87 4.15 -19.71
CA THR A 194 11.05 4.32 -18.49
C THR A 194 11.10 5.78 -18.06
N ILE A 195 10.05 6.31 -17.43
CA ILE A 195 10.00 7.69 -16.93
C ILE A 195 9.37 7.72 -15.54
N ASP A 196 10.21 7.88 -14.51
CA ASP A 196 9.81 7.67 -13.12
C ASP A 196 10.28 8.79 -12.19
N GLY A 197 9.97 8.67 -10.90
CA GLY A 197 10.62 9.49 -9.87
C GLY A 197 12.11 9.18 -9.76
N GLU A 198 12.91 10.16 -9.33
CA GLU A 198 14.37 9.99 -9.21
C GLU A 198 14.76 8.87 -8.23
N ASP A 199 13.93 8.65 -7.21
CA ASP A 199 14.15 7.65 -6.16
C ASP A 199 13.49 6.29 -6.47
N ALA A 200 12.76 6.15 -7.59
CA ALA A 200 12.10 4.90 -7.97
C ALA A 200 13.13 3.77 -8.18
N LYS A 201 12.74 2.53 -7.86
CA LYS A 201 13.59 1.35 -8.02
C LYS A 201 12.87 0.18 -8.68
N ASP A 202 11.55 0.21 -8.57
CA ASP A 202 10.55 -0.68 -9.13
C ASP A 202 9.91 0.02 -10.34
N LEU A 203 10.58 -0.13 -11.48
CA LEU A 203 10.13 0.44 -12.76
C LEU A 203 9.22 -0.58 -13.45
N ASP A 204 7.91 -0.36 -13.42
CA ASP A 204 6.92 -1.33 -13.88
C ASP A 204 6.53 -1.15 -15.35
N ASP A 205 6.63 0.08 -15.87
CA ASP A 205 6.23 0.42 -17.23
C ASP A 205 7.35 1.09 -18.04
N ALA A 206 7.36 0.77 -19.34
CA ALA A 206 8.22 1.39 -20.32
C ALA A 206 7.42 1.72 -21.58
N ILE A 207 7.83 2.76 -22.30
CA ILE A 207 7.10 3.28 -23.45
C ILE A 207 7.99 3.46 -24.68
N HIS A 208 7.38 3.27 -25.84
CA HIS A 208 7.93 3.63 -27.14
C HIS A 208 6.84 4.30 -27.97
N VAL A 209 7.18 5.38 -28.67
CA VAL A 209 6.28 6.09 -29.58
C VAL A 209 6.96 6.30 -30.91
N GLU A 210 6.26 5.94 -31.98
CA GLU A 210 6.73 6.11 -33.37
C GLU A 210 5.65 6.80 -34.20
N LYS A 211 6.07 7.64 -35.15
CA LYS A 211 5.17 8.20 -36.17
C LYS A 211 5.19 7.29 -37.40
N LEU A 212 4.04 6.72 -37.74
CA LEU A 212 3.90 5.83 -38.88
C LEU A 212 3.84 6.61 -40.20
N SER A 213 4.14 5.93 -41.31
CA SER A 213 4.16 6.53 -42.66
C SER A 213 2.80 7.09 -43.11
N ASN A 214 1.69 6.54 -42.59
CA ASN A 214 0.33 7.02 -42.83
C ASN A 214 -0.06 8.24 -41.97
N GLY A 215 0.85 8.75 -41.13
CA GLY A 215 0.63 9.89 -40.23
C GLY A 215 0.01 9.53 -38.88
N ASN A 216 -0.34 8.27 -38.63
CA ASN A 216 -0.75 7.79 -37.32
C ASN A 216 0.45 7.66 -36.37
N TYR A 217 0.17 7.44 -35.09
CA TYR A 217 1.17 7.13 -34.07
C TYR A 217 1.05 5.65 -33.72
N LYS A 218 2.19 4.99 -33.51
CA LYS A 218 2.28 3.73 -32.80
C LYS A 218 2.69 4.05 -31.36
N LEU A 219 1.90 3.61 -30.40
CA LEU A 219 2.21 3.66 -28.98
C LEU A 219 2.36 2.23 -28.48
N ASP A 220 3.57 1.88 -28.05
CA ASP A 220 3.84 0.65 -27.33
C ASP A 220 3.98 0.96 -25.83
N VAL A 221 3.21 0.25 -25.02
CA VAL A 221 3.31 0.26 -23.56
C VAL A 221 3.75 -1.13 -23.11
N HIS A 222 4.89 -1.22 -22.46
CA HIS A 222 5.48 -2.46 -21.99
C HIS A 222 5.38 -2.51 -20.46
N ILE A 223 4.59 -3.44 -19.93
CA ILE A 223 4.46 -3.65 -18.49
C ILE A 223 5.30 -4.86 -18.09
N ALA A 224 6.03 -4.78 -16.98
CA ALA A 224 6.77 -5.89 -16.41
C ALA A 224 5.91 -7.17 -16.32
N ASP A 225 6.40 -8.29 -16.84
CA ASP A 225 5.67 -9.57 -16.82
C ASP A 225 5.81 -10.26 -15.46
N VAL A 226 5.28 -9.62 -14.40
CA VAL A 226 5.31 -10.15 -13.03
C VAL A 226 4.68 -11.53 -12.95
N SER A 227 3.63 -11.79 -13.75
CA SER A 227 2.92 -13.07 -13.83
C SER A 227 3.78 -14.25 -14.30
N TYR A 228 4.91 -13.96 -14.95
CA TYR A 228 5.88 -14.99 -15.31
C TYR A 228 6.63 -15.54 -14.09
N TYR A 229 6.90 -14.69 -13.10
CA TYR A 229 7.66 -15.03 -11.89
C TYR A 229 6.73 -15.41 -10.72
N VAL A 230 5.63 -14.68 -10.55
CA VAL A 230 4.63 -14.94 -9.51
C VAL A 230 3.53 -15.82 -10.10
N ARG A 231 3.65 -17.14 -9.90
CA ARG A 231 2.72 -18.13 -10.46
C ARG A 231 1.59 -18.40 -9.48
N GLU A 232 0.38 -18.56 -10.02
CA GLU A 232 -0.81 -18.87 -9.23
C GLU A 232 -0.53 -20.03 -8.25
N LYS A 233 -0.92 -19.84 -6.99
CA LYS A 233 -0.76 -20.80 -5.87
C LYS A 233 0.68 -21.00 -5.38
N SER A 234 1.68 -20.27 -5.89
CA SER A 234 3.04 -20.27 -5.33
C SER A 234 3.11 -19.51 -4.00
N GLU A 235 4.24 -19.59 -3.28
CA GLU A 235 4.38 -18.86 -2.00
C GLU A 235 4.42 -17.35 -2.23
N LEU A 236 5.07 -16.91 -3.31
CA LEU A 236 5.01 -15.52 -3.79
C LEU A 236 3.58 -15.06 -4.06
N ASP A 237 2.75 -15.86 -4.72
CA ASP A 237 1.36 -15.50 -5.02
C ASP A 237 0.52 -15.35 -3.74
N LYS A 238 0.62 -16.32 -2.82
CA LYS A 238 -0.10 -16.27 -1.54
C LYS A 238 0.29 -15.04 -0.70
N ASP A 239 1.58 -14.73 -0.61
CA ASP A 239 2.07 -13.59 0.15
C ASP A 239 1.74 -12.25 -0.54
N ALA A 240 1.84 -12.18 -1.88
CA ALA A 240 1.39 -11.02 -2.65
C ALA A 240 -0.12 -10.77 -2.49
N TYR A 241 -0.93 -11.83 -2.50
CA TYR A 241 -2.37 -11.77 -2.26
C TYR A 241 -2.70 -11.27 -0.85
N LEU A 242 -1.97 -11.74 0.17
CA LEU A 242 -2.11 -11.29 1.56
C LEU A 242 -1.77 -9.80 1.70
N ARG A 243 -0.72 -9.33 1.02
CA ARG A 243 -0.28 -7.92 1.06
C ARG A 243 -1.21 -7.01 0.27
N GLY A 244 -1.69 -7.48 -0.88
CA GLY A 244 -2.57 -6.76 -1.81
C GLY A 244 -1.91 -5.61 -2.57
N THR A 245 -1.08 -4.80 -1.93
CA THR A 245 -0.38 -3.65 -2.54
C THR A 245 0.88 -3.26 -1.76
N SER A 246 1.79 -2.54 -2.42
CA SER A 246 2.91 -1.88 -1.76
C SER A 246 2.41 -0.68 -0.93
N ILE A 247 2.88 -0.55 0.30
CA ILE A 247 2.50 0.56 1.19
C ILE A 247 3.62 1.59 1.20
N TYR A 248 3.35 2.74 0.58
CA TYR A 248 4.28 3.87 0.50
C TYR A 248 4.15 4.76 1.72
N MET A 249 5.21 4.76 2.52
CA MET A 249 5.33 5.48 3.77
C MET A 249 6.37 6.61 3.64
N LEU A 250 6.34 7.59 4.55
CA LEU A 250 7.39 8.61 4.61
C LEU A 250 8.76 7.95 4.85
N GLY A 251 9.62 7.99 3.84
CA GLY A 251 10.98 7.46 3.90
C GLY A 251 11.09 5.92 3.86
N ARG A 252 10.00 5.18 3.65
CA ARG A 252 10.02 3.72 3.58
C ARG A 252 8.94 3.18 2.65
N VAL A 253 9.18 2.01 2.09
CA VAL A 253 8.17 1.22 1.38
C VAL A 253 8.06 -0.14 2.05
N ILE A 254 6.83 -0.60 2.29
CA ILE A 254 6.56 -2.01 2.57
C ILE A 254 6.17 -2.63 1.23
N PRO A 255 7.08 -3.34 0.56
CA PRO A 255 6.82 -3.79 -0.80
C PRO A 255 5.85 -4.98 -0.81
N MET A 256 5.07 -5.07 -1.88
CA MET A 256 4.23 -6.23 -2.18
C MET A 256 5.05 -7.46 -2.53
N LEU A 257 6.17 -7.28 -3.24
CA LEU A 257 7.04 -8.37 -3.68
C LEU A 257 8.47 -8.22 -3.12
N PRO A 258 9.19 -9.33 -2.88
CA PRO A 258 10.59 -9.28 -2.48
C PRO A 258 11.45 -8.42 -3.41
N ARG A 259 12.51 -7.81 -2.88
CA ARG A 259 13.36 -6.85 -3.63
C ARG A 259 14.04 -7.49 -4.84
N GLU A 260 14.32 -8.78 -4.75
CA GLU A 260 14.87 -9.60 -5.82
C GLU A 260 13.98 -9.59 -7.07
N LEU A 261 12.66 -9.50 -6.90
CA LEU A 261 11.71 -9.31 -7.99
C LEU A 261 11.50 -7.83 -8.27
N SER A 262 10.99 -7.08 -7.29
CA SER A 262 10.49 -5.71 -7.47
C SER A 262 11.56 -4.75 -7.99
N ASN A 263 12.78 -4.78 -7.44
CA ASN A 263 13.89 -3.94 -7.91
C ASN A 263 14.81 -4.67 -8.90
N GLY A 264 14.65 -5.99 -9.02
CA GLY A 264 15.54 -6.86 -9.78
C GLY A 264 14.95 -7.24 -11.12
N ILE A 265 14.52 -8.50 -11.24
CA ILE A 265 14.14 -9.11 -12.52
C ILE A 265 12.79 -8.60 -13.07
N CYS A 266 11.90 -8.08 -12.22
CA CYS A 266 10.66 -7.46 -12.69
C CYS A 266 10.83 -5.98 -13.04
N SER A 267 11.80 -5.27 -12.43
CA SER A 267 12.03 -3.88 -12.81
C SER A 267 12.65 -3.77 -14.20
N LEU A 268 12.08 -2.88 -15.01
CA LEU A 268 12.52 -2.56 -16.39
C LEU A 268 13.80 -1.70 -16.40
N ASN A 269 14.87 -2.23 -15.82
CA ASN A 269 16.16 -1.57 -15.71
C ASN A 269 16.82 -1.39 -17.09
N ALA A 270 17.38 -0.19 -17.33
CA ALA A 270 18.07 0.15 -18.56
C ALA A 270 19.27 -0.77 -18.83
N GLY A 271 19.43 -1.17 -20.10
CA GLY A 271 20.51 -2.05 -20.55
C GLY A 271 20.33 -3.52 -20.20
N GLN A 272 19.21 -3.92 -19.60
CA GLN A 272 18.95 -5.30 -19.20
C GLN A 272 17.75 -5.87 -19.94
N ASP A 273 17.86 -7.11 -20.42
CA ASP A 273 16.75 -7.80 -21.08
C ASP A 273 15.67 -8.13 -20.05
N ARG A 274 14.41 -7.83 -20.39
CA ARG A 274 13.25 -8.00 -19.50
C ARG A 274 12.05 -8.53 -20.24
N TYR A 275 11.30 -9.40 -19.57
CA TYR A 275 10.00 -9.85 -20.06
C TYR A 275 8.92 -8.85 -19.74
N THR A 276 8.06 -8.62 -20.72
CA THR A 276 6.93 -7.72 -20.58
C THR A 276 5.66 -8.31 -21.17
N LEU A 277 4.53 -7.92 -20.58
CA LEU A 277 3.24 -7.95 -21.24
C LEU A 277 3.04 -6.58 -21.88
N SER A 278 2.99 -6.56 -23.21
CA SER A 278 3.01 -5.33 -24.01
C SER A 278 1.67 -5.09 -24.67
N CYS A 279 1.25 -3.83 -24.74
CA CYS A 279 0.11 -3.36 -25.50
C CYS A 279 0.61 -2.40 -26.60
N SER A 280 0.36 -2.75 -27.86
CA SER A 280 0.66 -1.92 -29.02
C SER A 280 -0.62 -1.30 -29.55
N MET A 281 -0.65 0.00 -29.80
CA MET A 281 -1.81 0.72 -30.30
C MET A 281 -1.43 1.62 -31.48
N GLU A 282 -2.19 1.54 -32.56
CA GLU A 282 -2.15 2.53 -33.64
C GLU A 282 -3.22 3.59 -33.38
N ILE A 283 -2.79 4.84 -33.25
CA ILE A 283 -3.60 5.98 -32.82
C ILE A 283 -3.57 7.05 -33.90
N THR A 284 -4.73 7.49 -34.35
CA THR A 284 -4.84 8.60 -35.33
C THR A 284 -4.55 9.95 -34.68
N PRO A 285 -4.26 11.02 -35.46
CA PRO A 285 -4.13 12.39 -34.95
C PRO A 285 -5.37 12.94 -34.22
N LYS A 286 -6.53 12.28 -34.36
CA LYS A 286 -7.78 12.60 -33.65
C LYS A 286 -8.01 11.73 -32.40
N ALA A 287 -6.95 11.09 -31.88
CA ALA A 287 -6.98 10.20 -30.72
C ALA A 287 -7.92 8.98 -30.84
N LYS A 288 -8.24 8.55 -32.06
CA LYS A 288 -8.96 7.28 -32.30
C LYS A 288 -7.95 6.16 -32.42
N ILE A 289 -8.11 5.11 -31.60
CA ILE A 289 -7.39 3.83 -31.74
C ILE A 289 -7.99 3.09 -32.94
N VAL A 290 -7.16 2.76 -33.93
CA VAL A 290 -7.59 2.06 -35.15
C VAL A 290 -7.11 0.62 -35.21
N ASN A 291 -6.08 0.28 -34.43
CA ASN A 291 -5.61 -1.08 -34.23
C ASN A 291 -5.01 -1.22 -32.82
N SER A 292 -5.11 -2.40 -32.22
CA SER A 292 -4.47 -2.71 -30.94
C SER A 292 -4.15 -4.19 -30.81
N ASP A 293 -3.03 -4.52 -30.17
CA ASP A 293 -2.63 -5.90 -29.89
C ASP A 293 -1.97 -6.02 -28.52
N ILE A 294 -2.19 -7.15 -27.84
CA ILE A 294 -1.60 -7.47 -26.54
C ILE A 294 -0.79 -8.76 -26.68
N TYR A 295 0.51 -8.68 -26.38
CA TYR A 295 1.42 -9.81 -26.56
C TYR A 295 2.53 -9.83 -25.52
N LYS A 296 3.13 -11.00 -25.35
CA LYS A 296 4.35 -11.16 -24.55
C LYS A 296 5.57 -10.74 -25.36
N ALA A 297 6.44 -9.94 -24.76
CA ALA A 297 7.64 -9.43 -25.41
C ALA A 297 8.87 -9.61 -24.53
N VAL A 298 10.03 -9.49 -25.17
CA VAL A 298 11.31 -9.19 -24.53
C VAL A 298 11.77 -7.82 -24.98
N ILE A 299 12.11 -6.95 -24.03
CA ILE A 299 12.59 -5.59 -24.29
C ILE A 299 13.98 -5.40 -23.68
N ASN A 300 14.67 -4.36 -24.12
CA ASN A 300 15.85 -3.81 -23.44
C ASN A 300 15.64 -2.30 -23.34
N VAL A 301 15.48 -1.79 -22.12
CA VAL A 301 15.23 -0.35 -21.92
C VAL A 301 16.48 0.42 -22.33
N THR A 302 16.30 1.35 -23.27
CA THR A 302 17.38 2.14 -23.85
C THR A 302 17.93 3.15 -22.85
N GLU A 303 17.06 3.84 -22.11
CA GLU A 303 17.46 4.83 -21.12
C GLU A 303 16.41 4.94 -20.02
N ARG A 304 16.88 5.06 -18.77
CA ARG A 304 16.03 5.34 -17.61
C ARG A 304 15.93 6.84 -17.44
N MET A 305 14.73 7.38 -17.60
CA MET A 305 14.48 8.82 -17.45
C MET A 305 13.78 9.13 -16.13
N ASN A 306 13.86 10.40 -15.73
CA ASN A 306 13.06 10.94 -14.64
C ASN A 306 12.20 12.11 -15.13
N TYR A 307 11.08 12.36 -14.44
CA TYR A 307 10.15 13.44 -14.83
C TYR A 307 10.83 14.81 -14.91
N THR A 308 11.75 15.11 -14.00
CA THR A 308 12.45 16.40 -13.95
C THR A 308 13.29 16.64 -15.21
N ASP A 309 14.06 15.65 -15.66
CA ASP A 309 14.89 15.77 -16.85
C ASP A 309 14.05 15.80 -18.12
N VAL A 310 12.99 14.98 -18.22
CA VAL A 310 12.06 15.03 -19.36
C VAL A 310 11.40 16.40 -19.47
N GLN A 311 10.94 16.96 -18.34
CA GLN A 311 10.36 18.31 -18.32
C GLN A 311 11.36 19.37 -18.80
N LYS A 312 12.63 19.31 -18.34
CA LYS A 312 13.69 20.21 -18.79
C LYS A 312 13.99 20.08 -20.29
N ILE A 313 13.90 18.87 -20.85
CA ILE A 313 14.03 18.64 -22.30
C ILE A 313 12.90 19.35 -23.05
N LEU A 314 11.65 19.12 -22.64
CA LEU A 314 10.47 19.69 -23.29
C LEU A 314 10.42 21.23 -23.20
N ASP A 315 10.80 21.79 -22.04
CA ASP A 315 10.86 23.23 -21.82
C ASP A 315 12.10 23.89 -22.45
N LYS A 316 13.05 23.08 -22.93
CA LYS A 316 14.37 23.52 -23.44
C LYS A 316 15.11 24.41 -22.43
N SER A 317 14.96 24.11 -21.14
CA SER A 317 15.34 25.01 -20.05
C SER A 317 16.72 24.75 -19.45
N ASP A 318 17.35 23.60 -19.76
CA ASP A 318 18.67 23.23 -19.22
C ASP A 318 19.61 22.71 -20.33
N LYS A 319 20.62 23.53 -20.69
CA LYS A 319 21.60 23.19 -21.75
C LYS A 319 22.41 21.92 -21.47
N LYS A 320 22.67 21.59 -20.19
CA LYS A 320 23.43 20.38 -19.84
C LYS A 320 22.60 19.12 -20.09
N ILE A 321 21.33 19.16 -19.69
CA ILE A 321 20.38 18.07 -19.91
C ILE A 321 20.10 17.88 -21.41
N LEU A 322 19.88 18.97 -22.15
CA LEU A 322 19.68 18.91 -23.61
C LEU A 322 20.88 18.28 -24.32
N LYS A 323 22.12 18.65 -23.96
CA LYS A 323 23.31 18.03 -24.53
C LYS A 323 23.45 16.56 -24.15
N LYS A 324 23.11 16.19 -22.90
CA LYS A 324 23.18 14.80 -22.42
C LYS A 324 22.25 13.88 -23.22
N TYR A 325 21.02 14.33 -23.49
CA TYR A 325 19.98 13.52 -24.14
C TYR A 325 19.69 13.96 -25.58
N GLU A 326 20.64 14.60 -26.25
CA GLU A 326 20.47 15.20 -27.60
C GLU A 326 19.85 14.21 -28.60
N LYS A 327 20.32 12.95 -28.57
CA LYS A 327 19.82 11.86 -29.42
C LYS A 327 18.35 11.50 -29.23
N TYR A 328 17.76 11.84 -28.08
CA TYR A 328 16.39 11.45 -27.68
C TYR A 328 15.41 12.63 -27.63
N ILE A 329 15.85 13.86 -27.92
CA ILE A 329 14.99 15.04 -27.84
C ILE A 329 13.74 14.87 -28.71
N LYS A 330 13.90 14.37 -29.94
CA LYS A 330 12.79 14.16 -30.87
C LYS A 330 11.80 13.10 -30.39
N ASP A 331 12.28 12.06 -29.72
CA ASP A 331 11.41 11.03 -29.14
C ASP A 331 10.52 11.63 -28.05
N PHE A 332 11.10 12.44 -27.14
CA PHE A 332 10.32 13.11 -26.09
C PHE A 332 9.35 14.17 -26.64
N GLU A 333 9.76 14.93 -27.66
CA GLU A 333 8.86 15.87 -28.34
C GLU A 333 7.65 15.12 -28.96
N LEU A 334 7.88 13.97 -29.61
CA LEU A 334 6.82 13.14 -30.19
C LEU A 334 5.90 12.54 -29.11
N MET A 335 6.47 12.05 -28.00
CA MET A 335 5.70 11.57 -26.86
C MET A 335 4.80 12.67 -26.28
N ALA A 336 5.33 13.89 -26.12
CA ALA A 336 4.56 15.03 -25.60
C ALA A 336 3.44 15.47 -26.56
N GLU A 337 3.66 15.40 -27.87
CA GLU A 337 2.65 15.65 -28.89
C GLU A 337 1.48 14.65 -28.76
N LEU A 338 1.78 13.34 -28.74
CA LEU A 338 0.76 12.30 -28.59
C LEU A 338 0.03 12.42 -27.24
N ALA A 339 0.76 12.66 -26.15
CA ALA A 339 0.17 12.86 -24.82
C ALA A 339 -0.81 14.05 -24.80
N THR A 340 -0.49 15.13 -25.52
CA THR A 340 -1.36 16.30 -25.65
C THR A 340 -2.65 15.96 -26.40
N ILE A 341 -2.54 15.24 -27.51
CA ILE A 341 -3.68 14.75 -28.31
C ILE A 341 -4.61 13.89 -27.45
N LEU A 342 -4.05 12.92 -26.72
CA LEU A 342 -4.82 12.03 -25.83
C LEU A 342 -5.46 12.79 -24.66
N LYS A 343 -4.73 13.73 -24.04
CA LYS A 343 -5.24 14.57 -22.94
C LYS A 343 -6.43 15.44 -23.38
N ASN A 344 -6.37 16.01 -24.58
CA ASN A 344 -7.46 16.82 -25.12
C ASN A 344 -8.69 15.95 -25.39
N LYS A 345 -8.51 14.76 -25.99
CA LYS A 345 -9.60 13.79 -26.18
C LYS A 345 -10.24 13.36 -24.86
N ARG A 346 -9.41 13.11 -23.84
CA ARG A 346 -9.86 12.76 -22.49
C ARG A 346 -10.74 13.87 -21.88
N LYS A 347 -10.38 15.15 -22.07
CA LYS A 347 -11.18 16.30 -21.63
C LYS A 347 -12.51 16.41 -22.39
N GLU A 348 -12.50 16.24 -23.72
CA GLU A 348 -13.73 16.22 -24.53
C GLU A 348 -14.72 15.15 -24.06
N ASN A 349 -14.21 14.00 -23.62
CA ASN A 349 -15.02 12.90 -23.10
C ASN A 349 -15.50 13.11 -21.65
N GLY A 350 -15.35 14.31 -21.07
CA GLY A 350 -15.87 14.65 -19.75
C GLY A 350 -14.96 14.28 -18.57
N TYR A 351 -13.65 14.09 -18.80
CA TYR A 351 -12.71 13.84 -17.70
C TYR A 351 -12.66 14.99 -16.71
N LEU A 352 -12.95 14.67 -15.45
CA LEU A 352 -12.84 15.57 -14.33
C LEU A 352 -11.49 15.36 -13.64
N ASN A 353 -10.69 16.44 -13.54
CA ASN A 353 -9.49 16.42 -12.71
C ASN A 353 -9.82 16.99 -11.32
N LEU A 354 -9.70 16.16 -10.28
CA LEU A 354 -9.91 16.52 -8.88
C LEU A 354 -8.62 16.40 -8.05
N ASP A 355 -7.46 16.38 -8.70
CA ASP A 355 -6.17 16.30 -8.04
C ASP A 355 -6.00 17.45 -7.05
N ARG A 356 -5.48 17.12 -5.86
CA ARG A 356 -5.10 18.08 -4.83
C ARG A 356 -3.59 18.29 -4.85
N GLU A 357 -3.13 19.38 -4.27
CA GLU A 357 -1.69 19.59 -4.07
C GLU A 357 -1.08 18.46 -3.22
N TRP A 358 0.00 17.88 -3.72
CA TRP A 358 0.75 16.84 -3.04
C TRP A 358 1.95 17.45 -2.31
N LEU A 359 2.11 17.14 -1.02
CA LEU A 359 3.29 17.53 -0.26
C LEU A 359 4.43 16.53 -0.51
N ARG A 360 5.56 17.00 -1.06
CA ARG A 360 6.79 16.21 -1.21
C ARG A 360 7.82 16.64 -0.18
N ASN A 361 8.18 15.73 0.73
CA ASN A 361 9.26 15.95 1.68
C ASN A 361 10.63 15.64 1.05
N ARG A 362 11.56 16.59 1.10
CA ARG A 362 12.97 16.38 0.74
C ARG A 362 13.76 16.05 2.00
N CYS A 363 13.72 14.78 2.43
CA CYS A 363 14.48 14.34 3.61
C CYS A 363 15.84 13.77 3.18
N SER A 364 16.93 14.51 3.42
CA SER A 364 18.29 14.14 2.99
C SER A 364 19.05 13.23 3.95
N LYS A 365 18.47 12.84 5.10
CA LYS A 365 19.22 12.22 6.22
C LYS A 365 18.66 10.91 6.81
N ILE A 366 17.63 10.31 6.23
CA ILE A 366 17.11 9.01 6.71
C ILE A 366 17.42 7.94 5.66
N ARG A 367 18.71 7.64 5.47
CA ARG A 367 19.14 6.51 4.60
C ARG A 367 19.68 5.32 5.38
N ASP A 368 20.06 5.47 6.65
CA ASP A 368 20.78 4.43 7.39
C ASP A 368 20.15 4.12 8.76
N ILE A 369 18.90 3.65 8.79
CA ILE A 369 18.35 3.04 10.00
C ILE A 369 17.54 1.80 9.57
N PHE A 370 18.18 0.63 9.69
CA PHE A 370 17.71 -0.71 9.34
C PHE A 370 17.59 -1.03 7.83
N PHE A 371 18.76 -1.23 7.21
CA PHE A 371 18.92 -2.23 6.15
C PHE A 371 19.18 -3.62 6.74
#